data_AF-A0AA39U9B1-F1
#
_entry.id   AF-A0AA39U9B1-F1
#
_cell.length_a   1.000
_cell.length_b   1.000
_cell.length_c   1.000
_cell.angle_alpha   90.00
_cell.angle_beta   90.00
_cell.angle_gamma   90.00
#
_symmetry.space_group_name_H-M   'P 1'
#
loop_
_entity.id
_entity.type
_entity.pdbx_description
1 polymer ?
#
loop_
_entity_poly.entity_id
_entity_poly.type
_entity_poly.pdbx_seq_one_letter_code
_entity_poly.pdbx_strand_id
1 'polypeptide(L)'
;MSYTLPNRASISCATELRPYLDTLEVDGIAIVGTSNGHTYHFQVFIYNCTLGCSLSFDCKPTYEAPDPDQACVAVDFKTYTWTKSRGALPGEIPPSTGPFNVRFQTSTKVWKICDVLFDNLKRDIYRFNSGLGCRHWCATILSDMEAHGYVSPGTTLNFESWEQVKYMELGAAVFLLPRIQGDFYD
;
A
#
# COMPACT_ATOMS: atom_id res chain seq x y z
N MET A 1 22.55 -3.72 13.59
CA MET A 1 21.99 -4.84 12.81
C MET A 1 21.49 -4.26 11.50
N SER A 2 21.62 -5.01 10.40
CA SER A 2 21.02 -4.65 9.12
C SER A 2 19.77 -5.51 8.92
N TYR A 3 18.62 -4.87 8.76
CA TYR A 3 17.33 -5.44 8.48
C TYR A 3 17.22 -5.80 7.01
N THR A 4 16.65 -6.97 6.76
CA THR A 4 16.29 -7.45 5.43
C THR A 4 14.87 -7.95 5.46
N LEU A 5 14.11 -7.70 4.41
CA LEU A 5 12.77 -8.29 4.25
C LEU A 5 12.86 -9.83 4.29
N PRO A 6 11.79 -10.51 4.77
CA PRO A 6 11.73 -11.97 4.74
C PRO A 6 11.98 -12.52 3.33
N ASN A 7 12.82 -13.55 3.24
CA ASN A 7 13.08 -14.25 1.98
C ASN A 7 11.97 -15.26 1.68
N ARG A 8 10.84 -14.78 1.15
CA ARG A 8 9.66 -15.58 0.77
C ARG A 8 9.26 -15.27 -0.67
N ALA A 9 8.71 -16.26 -1.38
CA ALA A 9 8.23 -16.07 -2.76
C ALA A 9 7.09 -15.04 -2.88
N SER A 10 6.37 -14.81 -1.78
CA SER A 10 5.31 -13.80 -1.62
C SER A 10 5.84 -12.37 -1.53
N ILE A 11 7.16 -12.15 -1.46
CA ILE A 11 7.78 -10.83 -1.40
C ILE A 11 8.82 -10.71 -2.52
N SER A 12 8.66 -9.69 -3.37
CA SER A 12 9.70 -9.30 -4.31
C SER A 12 10.28 -7.94 -3.90
N CYS A 13 11.60 -7.82 -3.89
CA CYS A 13 12.29 -6.61 -3.44
C CYS A 13 13.28 -6.17 -4.51
N ALA A 14 13.27 -4.89 -4.86
CA ALA A 14 14.30 -4.31 -5.70
C ALA A 14 15.67 -4.37 -5.00
N THR A 15 16.74 -4.72 -5.71
CA THR A 15 18.09 -4.82 -5.12
C THR A 15 18.57 -3.49 -4.51
N GLU A 16 18.15 -2.38 -5.11
CA GLU A 16 18.50 -1.00 -4.73
C GLU A 16 17.89 -0.56 -3.40
N LEU A 17 16.95 -1.33 -2.85
CA LEU A 17 16.22 -1.03 -1.62
C LEU A 17 17.06 -1.19 -0.34
N ARG A 18 18.05 -2.10 -0.39
CA ARG A 18 18.78 -2.58 0.80
C ARG A 18 19.39 -1.45 1.65
N PRO A 19 20.04 -0.42 1.08
CA PRO A 19 20.62 0.66 1.87
C PRO A 19 19.58 1.50 2.64
N TYR A 20 18.35 1.54 2.14
CA TYR A 20 17.28 2.39 2.69
C TYR A 20 16.49 1.71 3.80
N LEU A 21 16.34 0.38 3.76
CA LEU A 21 15.55 -0.36 4.76
C LEU A 21 15.97 -0.05 6.20
N ASP A 22 17.27 0.04 6.44
CA ASP A 22 17.83 0.28 7.78
C ASP A 22 17.79 1.73 8.23
N THR A 23 17.97 2.64 7.28
CA THR A 23 18.36 4.02 7.58
C THR A 23 17.19 4.99 7.41
N LEU A 24 16.30 4.69 6.46
CA LEU A 24 15.22 5.58 6.06
C LEU A 24 14.26 5.78 7.22
N GLU A 25 14.14 7.04 7.59
CA GLU A 25 13.11 7.51 8.50
C GLU A 25 11.90 7.95 7.69
N VAL A 26 10.71 7.66 8.17
CA VAL A 26 9.44 7.90 7.50
C VAL A 26 8.47 8.58 8.44
N ASP A 27 7.62 9.42 7.87
CA ASP A 27 6.77 10.37 8.59
C ASP A 27 5.30 10.31 8.16
N GLY A 28 4.92 9.33 7.35
CA GLY A 28 3.53 9.04 7.04
C GLY A 28 3.32 7.86 6.10
N ILE A 29 2.03 7.61 5.86
CA ILE A 29 1.50 6.57 4.99
C ILE A 29 0.52 7.18 3.99
N ALA A 30 0.54 6.70 2.75
CA ALA A 30 -0.43 7.03 1.73
C ALA A 30 -0.98 5.78 1.05
N ILE A 31 -2.28 5.75 0.78
CA ILE A 31 -2.93 4.77 -0.08
C ILE A 31 -3.28 5.46 -1.40
N VAL A 32 -2.84 4.88 -2.52
CA VAL A 32 -3.03 5.47 -3.84
C VAL A 32 -3.62 4.44 -4.78
N GLY A 33 -4.75 4.78 -5.41
CA GLY A 33 -5.32 4.04 -6.54
C GLY A 33 -4.79 4.59 -7.87
N THR A 34 -4.33 3.71 -8.76
CA THR A 34 -3.99 4.00 -10.15
C THR A 34 -4.85 3.17 -11.09
N SER A 35 -5.40 3.76 -12.16
CA SER A 35 -6.35 3.07 -13.06
C SER A 35 -5.73 2.74 -14.41
N ASN A 36 -5.85 1.50 -14.88
CA ASN A 36 -5.49 1.17 -16.27
C ASN A 36 -6.54 1.63 -17.31
N GLY A 37 -7.54 2.43 -16.91
CA GLY A 37 -8.68 2.82 -17.74
C GLY A 37 -9.94 1.97 -17.53
N HIS A 38 -9.82 0.84 -16.83
CA HIS A 38 -10.95 -0.07 -16.54
C HIS A 38 -11.17 -0.26 -15.04
N THR A 39 -10.09 -0.45 -14.28
CA THR A 39 -10.15 -0.69 -12.83
C THR A 39 -9.00 0.00 -12.12
N TYR A 40 -9.21 0.34 -10.85
CA TYR A 40 -8.17 0.88 -9.98
C TYR A 40 -7.40 -0.22 -9.25
N HIS A 41 -6.06 -0.15 -9.35
CA HIS A 41 -5.14 -0.90 -8.52
C HIS A 41 -4.63 -0.02 -7.37
N PHE A 42 -4.67 -0.52 -6.14
CA PHE A 42 -4.31 0.23 -4.94
C PHE A 42 -2.98 -0.24 -4.34
N GLN A 43 -2.17 0.72 -3.93
CA GLN A 43 -0.85 0.50 -3.35
C GLN A 43 -0.70 1.32 -2.07
N VAL A 44 0.13 0.81 -1.15
CA VAL A 44 0.54 1.53 0.06
C VAL A 44 1.90 2.18 -0.18
N PHE A 45 2.09 3.38 0.33
CA PHE A 45 3.36 4.08 0.34
C PHE A 45 3.69 4.53 1.75
N ILE A 46 4.85 4.15 2.24
CA ILE A 46 5.41 4.66 3.50
C ILE A 46 6.45 5.71 3.11
N TYR A 47 6.25 6.96 3.51
CA TYR A 47 6.97 8.08 2.93
C TYR A 47 7.76 8.92 3.92
N ASN A 48 8.75 9.64 3.39
CA ASN A 48 9.38 10.77 4.06
C ASN A 48 9.12 12.03 3.22
N CYS A 49 8.27 12.91 3.73
CA CYS A 49 7.89 14.11 3.01
C CYS A 49 9.06 15.09 2.83
N THR A 50 9.96 15.18 3.81
CA THR A 50 11.11 16.11 3.79
C THR A 50 12.17 15.68 2.79
N LEU A 51 12.46 14.38 2.72
CA LEU A 51 13.43 13.81 1.78
C LEU A 51 12.83 13.57 0.39
N GLY A 52 11.51 13.69 0.23
CA GLY A 52 10.84 13.51 -1.06
C GLY A 52 10.91 12.07 -1.58
N CYS A 53 10.98 11.08 -0.68
CA CYS A 53 11.05 9.66 -1.03
C CYS A 53 9.97 8.82 -0.33
N SER A 54 9.78 7.60 -0.83
CA SER A 54 8.83 6.64 -0.31
C SER A 54 9.25 5.21 -0.59
N LEU A 55 8.77 4.31 0.25
CA LEU A 55 8.77 2.89 0.03
C LEU A 55 7.37 2.49 -0.42
N SER A 56 7.23 1.92 -1.62
CA SER A 56 5.95 1.42 -2.11
C SER A 56 5.79 -0.06 -1.78
N PHE A 57 4.61 -0.43 -1.29
CA PHE A 57 4.16 -1.80 -1.14
C PHE A 57 3.02 -2.07 -2.11
N ASP A 58 3.29 -2.97 -3.05
CA ASP A 58 2.44 -3.22 -4.22
C ASP A 58 2.03 -4.69 -4.23
N CYS A 59 0.89 -4.98 -3.61
CA CYS A 59 0.33 -6.32 -3.52
C CYS A 59 -0.39 -6.67 -4.82
N LYS A 60 0.12 -7.66 -5.56
CA LYS A 60 -0.39 -8.07 -6.87
C LYS A 60 -0.65 -9.58 -6.92
N PRO A 61 -1.67 -10.04 -7.67
CA PRO A 61 -1.82 -11.46 -7.96
C PRO A 61 -0.67 -11.99 -8.83
N THR A 62 -0.34 -13.27 -8.66
CA THR A 62 0.68 -13.98 -9.44
C THR A 62 0.06 -14.75 -10.59
N TYR A 63 -0.45 -14.04 -11.61
CA TYR A 63 -1.25 -14.62 -12.71
C TYR A 63 -0.63 -15.82 -13.44
N GLU A 64 0.70 -15.90 -13.51
CA GLU A 64 1.43 -16.98 -14.19
C GLU A 64 1.78 -18.17 -13.26
N ALA A 65 1.43 -18.08 -11.97
CA ALA A 65 1.68 -19.13 -10.99
C ALA A 65 0.52 -20.14 -10.93
N PRO A 66 0.74 -21.35 -10.36
CA PRO A 66 -0.32 -22.35 -10.19
C PRO A 66 -1.52 -21.85 -9.38
N ASP A 67 -1.30 -20.90 -8.47
CA ASP A 67 -2.34 -20.17 -7.76
C ASP A 67 -2.33 -18.70 -8.22
N PRO A 68 -3.17 -18.33 -9.21
CA PRO A 68 -3.16 -17.00 -9.80
C PRO A 68 -3.66 -15.92 -8.83
N ASP A 69 -4.44 -16.31 -7.82
CA ASP A 69 -4.93 -15.39 -6.80
C ASP A 69 -3.97 -15.23 -5.63
N GLN A 70 -2.86 -15.98 -5.58
CA GLN A 70 -1.84 -15.77 -4.56
C GLN A 70 -1.19 -14.40 -4.73
N ALA A 71 -1.00 -13.69 -3.62
CA ALA A 71 -0.34 -12.40 -3.64
C ALA A 71 1.18 -12.53 -3.73
N CYS A 72 1.78 -11.60 -4.47
CA CYS A 72 3.16 -11.18 -4.34
C CYS A 72 3.19 -9.69 -4.03
N VAL A 73 3.83 -9.32 -2.93
CA VAL A 73 4.05 -7.93 -2.54
C VAL A 73 5.38 -7.47 -3.12
N ALA A 74 5.33 -6.60 -4.12
CA ALA A 74 6.51 -5.92 -4.62
C ALA A 74 6.83 -4.70 -3.72
N VAL A 75 8.05 -4.70 -3.19
CA VAL A 75 8.59 -3.62 -2.36
C VAL A 75 9.66 -2.88 -3.16
N ASP A 76 9.46 -1.58 -3.33
CA ASP A 76 10.30 -0.74 -4.20
C ASP A 76 10.48 0.67 -3.64
N PHE A 77 11.60 1.32 -3.97
CA PHE A 77 11.91 2.68 -3.57
C PHE A 77 11.45 3.65 -4.66
N LYS A 78 10.54 4.55 -4.30
CA LYS A 78 9.91 5.49 -5.24
C LYS A 78 9.99 6.93 -4.76
N THR A 79 9.92 7.86 -5.71
CA THR A 79 9.81 9.29 -5.39
C THR A 79 8.47 9.61 -4.73
N TYR A 80 8.45 10.61 -3.84
CA TYR A 80 7.25 11.03 -3.11
C TYR A 80 6.12 11.55 -4.03
N THR A 81 6.41 11.89 -5.28
CA THR A 81 5.41 12.33 -6.26
C THR A 81 4.28 11.31 -6.46
N TRP A 82 4.60 10.01 -6.40
CA TRP A 82 3.60 8.93 -6.49
C TRP A 82 2.56 8.98 -5.37
N THR A 83 2.93 9.55 -4.21
CA THR A 83 2.03 9.70 -3.05
C THR A 83 1.17 10.95 -3.09
N LYS A 84 1.35 11.82 -4.09
CA LYS A 84 0.66 13.12 -4.21
C LYS A 84 -0.37 13.18 -5.33
N SER A 85 -0.57 12.10 -6.10
CA SER A 85 -1.20 12.00 -7.44
C SER A 85 -2.56 12.71 -7.68
N ARG A 86 -2.62 14.00 -7.42
CA ARG A 86 -3.67 14.93 -7.81
C ARG A 86 -3.02 15.84 -8.87
N GLY A 87 -3.30 15.56 -10.14
CA GLY A 87 -2.79 16.35 -11.26
C GLY A 87 -1.50 15.85 -11.93
N ALA A 88 -1.19 14.55 -11.88
CA ALA A 88 -0.14 14.00 -12.74
C ALA A 88 -0.49 14.24 -14.22
N LEU A 89 0.50 14.63 -15.04
CA LEU A 89 0.27 14.88 -16.46
C LEU A 89 -0.20 13.58 -17.16
N PRO A 90 -1.07 13.68 -18.19
CA PRO A 90 -1.45 12.52 -18.98
C PRO A 90 -0.20 11.77 -19.49
N GLY A 91 -0.06 10.50 -19.11
CA GLY A 91 1.08 9.65 -19.50
C GLY A 91 2.18 9.48 -18.43
N GLU A 92 2.16 10.22 -17.32
CA GLU A 92 3.13 10.06 -16.22
C GLU A 92 2.61 9.16 -15.09
N ILE A 93 1.29 9.18 -14.83
CA ILE A 93 0.58 8.27 -13.92
C ILE A 93 -0.82 8.05 -14.53
N PRO A 94 -1.38 6.82 -14.50
CA PRO A 94 -2.75 6.62 -14.96
C PRO A 94 -3.75 7.45 -14.13
N PRO A 95 -5.02 7.63 -14.57
CA PRO A 95 -6.04 8.31 -13.78
C PRO A 95 -6.01 7.81 -12.34
N SER A 96 -5.82 8.71 -11.38
CA SER A 96 -5.64 8.37 -9.97
C SER A 96 -6.85 8.80 -9.15
N THR A 97 -7.10 8.09 -8.06
CA THR A 97 -8.08 8.52 -7.04
C THR A 97 -7.63 9.77 -6.29
N GLY A 98 -6.36 10.19 -6.46
CA GLY A 98 -5.63 10.96 -5.47
C GLY A 98 -5.28 10.09 -4.26
N PRO A 99 -4.33 10.54 -3.43
CA PRO A 99 -3.94 9.81 -2.23
C PRO A 99 -4.96 9.98 -1.11
N PHE A 100 -5.14 8.94 -0.31
CA PHE A 100 -5.49 9.09 1.10
C PHE A 100 -4.20 9.09 1.90
N ASN A 101 -3.83 10.21 2.51
CA ASN A 101 -2.54 10.38 3.18
C ASN A 101 -2.71 10.75 4.66
N VAL A 102 -1.89 10.15 5.52
CA VAL A 102 -1.92 10.36 6.96
C VAL A 102 -0.49 10.44 7.50
N ARG A 103 -0.24 11.40 8.38
CA ARG A 103 1.04 11.55 9.08
C ARG A 103 1.15 10.56 10.22
N PHE A 104 2.36 10.05 10.44
CA PHE A 104 2.62 9.30 11.66
C PHE A 104 2.65 10.23 12.87
N GLN A 105 2.23 9.71 14.03
CA GLN A 105 2.27 10.44 15.30
C GLN A 105 3.70 10.82 15.69
N THR A 106 4.66 9.97 15.32
CA THR A 106 6.10 10.22 15.45
C THR A 106 6.80 9.60 14.26
N SER A 107 7.84 10.25 13.76
CA SER A 107 8.66 9.67 12.70
C SER A 107 9.32 8.37 13.19
N THR A 108 9.44 7.39 12.30
CA THR A 108 9.96 6.07 12.65
C THR A 108 10.87 5.53 11.55
N LYS A 109 11.64 4.50 11.87
CA LYS A 109 12.45 3.81 10.87
C LYS A 109 11.59 2.85 10.07
N VAL A 110 11.79 2.83 8.76
CA VAL A 110 10.96 2.02 7.85
C VAL A 110 11.05 0.53 8.16
N TRP A 111 12.21 0.03 8.60
CA TRP A 111 12.35 -1.38 9.02
C TRP A 111 11.37 -1.77 10.13
N LYS A 112 10.99 -0.86 11.05
CA LYS A 112 10.01 -1.17 12.11
C LYS A 112 8.61 -1.41 11.54
N ILE A 113 8.28 -0.72 10.46
CA ILE A 113 7.02 -0.93 9.75
C ILE A 113 7.08 -2.24 8.98
N CYS A 114 8.18 -2.53 8.29
CA CYS A 114 8.37 -3.79 7.59
C CYS A 114 8.35 -5.00 8.55
N ASP A 115 8.97 -4.89 9.73
CA ASP A 115 8.93 -5.91 10.79
C ASP A 115 7.50 -6.20 11.24
N VAL A 116 6.72 -5.16 11.54
CA VAL A 116 5.30 -5.33 11.89
C VAL A 116 4.53 -6.00 10.75
N LEU A 117 4.68 -5.52 9.51
CA LEU A 117 3.86 -5.98 8.39
C LEU A 117 4.22 -7.38 7.90
N PHE A 118 5.51 -7.68 7.72
CA PHE A 118 5.96 -8.87 7.00
C PHE A 118 6.52 -9.95 7.92
N ASP A 119 7.19 -9.57 9.01
CA ASP A 119 7.73 -10.52 9.98
C ASP A 119 6.65 -10.98 10.97
N ASN A 120 5.90 -10.04 11.56
CA ASN A 120 4.92 -10.33 12.61
C ASN A 120 3.51 -10.66 12.05
N LEU A 121 2.96 -9.79 11.21
CA LEU A 121 1.58 -9.93 10.71
C LEU A 121 1.46 -10.68 9.37
N LYS A 122 2.60 -11.01 8.75
CA LYS A 122 2.69 -11.74 7.47
C LYS A 122 1.75 -11.21 6.39
N ARG A 123 1.68 -9.89 6.19
CA ARG A 123 0.79 -9.23 5.20
C ARG A 123 1.13 -9.54 3.75
N ASP A 124 2.23 -10.23 3.48
CA ASP A 124 2.54 -10.84 2.20
C ASP A 124 1.74 -12.12 1.91
N ILE A 125 1.15 -12.75 2.94
CA ILE A 125 0.38 -13.98 2.83
C ILE A 125 -1.10 -13.63 2.64
N TYR A 126 -1.43 -13.20 1.42
CA TYR A 126 -2.76 -12.77 1.01
C TYR A 126 -3.20 -13.50 -0.26
N ARG A 127 -4.49 -13.81 -0.37
CA ARG A 127 -5.11 -14.36 -1.57
C ARG A 127 -6.21 -13.42 -2.05
N PHE A 128 -6.13 -13.02 -3.31
CA PHE A 128 -7.13 -12.19 -3.97
C PHE A 128 -8.43 -12.98 -4.20
N ASN A 129 -9.53 -12.26 -4.37
CA ASN A 129 -10.79 -12.84 -4.81
C ASN A 129 -10.94 -12.59 -6.30
N SER A 130 -10.59 -13.58 -7.13
CA SER A 130 -10.63 -13.48 -8.59
C SER A 130 -9.83 -12.27 -9.11
N GLY A 131 -8.61 -12.08 -8.59
CA GLY A 131 -7.71 -10.96 -8.89
C GLY A 131 -8.08 -9.64 -8.23
N LEU A 132 -9.15 -9.58 -7.44
CA LEU A 132 -9.64 -8.36 -6.80
C LEU A 132 -9.36 -8.37 -5.29
N GLY A 133 -9.23 -7.17 -4.71
CA GLY A 133 -9.05 -7.00 -3.25
C GLY A 133 -7.79 -6.25 -2.81
N CYS A 134 -6.99 -5.68 -3.74
CA CYS A 134 -5.83 -4.86 -3.37
C CYS A 134 -6.20 -3.68 -2.44
N ARG A 135 -7.39 -3.08 -2.60
CA ARG A 135 -7.87 -2.01 -1.73
C ARG A 135 -8.21 -2.52 -0.32
N HIS A 136 -8.75 -3.72 -0.19
CA HIS A 136 -8.96 -4.35 1.11
C HIS A 136 -7.62 -4.60 1.82
N TRP A 137 -6.64 -5.13 1.10
CA TRP A 137 -5.28 -5.30 1.62
C TRP A 137 -4.65 -3.98 2.11
N CYS A 138 -4.79 -2.89 1.35
CA CYS A 138 -4.34 -1.56 1.78
C CYS A 138 -5.06 -1.06 3.03
N ALA A 139 -6.38 -1.27 3.11
CA ALA A 139 -7.19 -0.91 4.28
C ALA A 139 -6.73 -1.66 5.53
N THR A 140 -6.42 -2.94 5.40
CA THR A 140 -5.89 -3.78 6.49
C THR A 140 -4.55 -3.25 6.99
N ILE A 141 -3.62 -2.90 6.09
CA ILE A 141 -2.35 -2.28 6.49
C ILE A 141 -2.57 -0.99 7.26
N LEU A 142 -3.47 -0.11 6.81
CA LEU A 142 -3.78 1.12 7.53
C LEU A 142 -4.34 0.86 8.93
N SER A 143 -5.24 -0.14 9.05
CA SER A 143 -5.78 -0.59 10.33
C SER A 143 -4.68 -1.15 11.23
N ASP A 144 -3.70 -1.87 10.69
CA ASP A 144 -2.55 -2.36 11.47
C ASP A 144 -1.67 -1.21 11.95
N MET A 145 -1.44 -0.20 11.10
CA MET A 145 -0.68 1.00 11.48
C MET A 145 -1.38 1.77 12.60
N GLU A 146 -2.71 1.84 12.57
CA GLU A 146 -3.51 2.44 13.64
C GLU A 146 -3.44 1.62 14.93
N ALA A 147 -3.62 0.29 14.85
CA ALA A 147 -3.58 -0.61 16.00
C ALA A 147 -2.21 -0.61 16.71
N HIS A 148 -1.12 -0.41 15.96
CA HIS A 148 0.23 -0.29 16.51
C HIS A 148 0.62 1.15 16.89
N GLY A 149 -0.32 2.10 16.80
CA GLY A 149 -0.12 3.48 17.23
C GLY A 149 0.75 4.35 16.31
N TYR A 150 1.04 3.90 15.09
CA TYR A 150 1.78 4.71 14.12
C TYR A 150 0.96 5.90 13.63
N VAL A 151 -0.35 5.72 13.41
CA VAL A 151 -1.30 6.79 13.06
C VAL A 151 -2.31 7.01 14.19
N SER A 152 -3.03 8.14 14.14
CA SER A 152 -4.01 8.50 15.17
C SER A 152 -5.24 7.58 15.13
N PRO A 153 -5.88 7.30 16.29
CA PRO A 153 -7.18 6.63 16.31
C PRO A 153 -8.26 7.37 15.49
N GLY A 154 -9.13 6.61 14.81
CA GLY A 154 -10.12 7.10 13.85
C GLY A 154 -9.61 7.17 12.40
N THR A 155 -8.34 6.86 12.14
CA THR A 155 -7.74 6.89 10.80
C THR A 155 -8.40 5.88 9.85
N THR A 156 -8.69 4.66 10.30
CA THR A 156 -9.35 3.65 9.45
C THR A 156 -10.76 4.09 9.06
N LEU A 157 -11.53 4.66 9.98
CA LEU A 157 -12.87 5.22 9.71
C LEU A 157 -12.81 6.41 8.75
N ASN A 158 -11.78 7.25 8.86
CA ASN A 158 -11.55 8.35 7.93
C ASN A 158 -11.24 7.83 6.51
N PHE A 159 -10.52 6.71 6.38
CA PHE A 159 -10.28 6.08 5.09
C PHE A 159 -11.57 5.56 4.48
N GLU A 160 -12.44 4.91 5.25
CA GLU A 160 -13.75 4.47 4.77
C GLU A 160 -14.62 5.65 4.32
N SER A 161 -14.59 6.76 5.06
CA SER A 161 -15.28 8.00 4.66
C SER A 161 -14.73 8.55 3.35
N TRP A 162 -13.41 8.52 3.15
CA TRP A 162 -12.77 8.89 1.89
C TRP A 162 -13.19 7.97 0.74
N GLU A 163 -13.33 6.67 0.96
CA GLU A 163 -13.82 5.73 -0.05
C GLU A 163 -15.25 6.05 -0.49
N GLN A 164 -16.13 6.43 0.44
CA GLN A 164 -17.49 6.88 0.13
C GLN A 164 -17.46 8.13 -0.76
N VAL A 165 -16.60 9.10 -0.44
CA VAL A 165 -16.43 10.30 -1.30
C VAL A 165 -15.96 9.90 -2.70
N LYS A 166 -14.98 9.00 -2.81
CA LYS A 166 -14.47 8.54 -4.12
C LYS A 166 -15.49 7.75 -4.93
N TYR A 167 -16.31 6.96 -4.26
CA TYR A 167 -17.43 6.28 -4.90
C TYR A 167 -18.43 7.27 -5.51
N MET A 168 -18.77 8.34 -4.78
CA MET A 168 -19.66 9.39 -5.29
C MET A 168 -19.04 10.19 -6.43
N GLU A 169 -17.72 10.43 -6.41
CA GLU A 169 -17.00 11.16 -7.46
C GLU A 169 -16.82 10.34 -8.75
N LEU A 170 -16.51 9.04 -8.62
CA LEU A 170 -16.09 8.19 -9.74
C LEU A 170 -17.19 7.24 -10.24
N GLY A 171 -18.22 7.01 -9.43
CA GLY A 171 -19.34 6.13 -9.74
C GLY A 171 -19.05 4.63 -9.57
N ALA A 172 -20.14 3.87 -9.46
CA ALA A 172 -20.11 2.44 -9.15
C ALA A 172 -19.44 1.57 -10.22
N ALA A 173 -19.41 2.02 -11.48
CA ALA A 173 -18.78 1.27 -12.57
C ALA A 173 -17.24 1.24 -12.46
N VAL A 174 -16.66 2.16 -11.71
CA VAL A 174 -15.21 2.41 -11.68
C VAL A 174 -14.65 2.18 -10.28
N PHE A 175 -15.38 2.59 -9.24
CA PHE A 175 -14.98 2.43 -7.85
C PHE A 175 -16.05 1.60 -7.12
N LEU A 176 -15.76 0.33 -6.86
CA LEU A 176 -16.74 -0.60 -6.27
C LEU A 176 -16.87 -0.36 -4.76
N LEU A 177 -18.09 -0.39 -4.22
CA LEU A 177 -18.38 -0.49 -2.79
C LEU A 177 -19.48 -1.54 -2.54
N PRO A 178 -19.41 -2.34 -1.45
CA PRO A 178 -18.33 -2.40 -0.47
C PRO A 178 -16.99 -2.89 -1.07
N ARG A 179 -15.88 -2.74 -0.32
CA ARG A 179 -14.57 -3.29 -0.73
C ARG A 179 -14.72 -4.79 -1.02
N ILE A 180 -14.23 -5.24 -2.18
CA ILE A 180 -14.05 -6.67 -2.42
C ILE A 180 -12.93 -7.14 -1.49
N GLN A 181 -13.22 -8.19 -0.72
CA GLN A 181 -12.29 -8.79 0.22
C GLN A 181 -11.60 -9.98 -0.45
N GLY A 182 -10.31 -10.13 -0.16
CA GLY A 182 -9.58 -11.39 -0.24
C GLY A 182 -9.20 -11.84 1.17
N ASP A 183 -8.43 -12.91 1.27
CA ASP A 183 -8.19 -13.62 2.52
C ASP A 183 -6.70 -13.64 2.88
N PHE A 184 -6.40 -13.40 4.15
CA PHE A 184 -5.08 -13.70 4.71
C PHE A 184 -5.06 -15.16 5.17
N TYR A 185 -3.95 -15.86 4.93
CA TYR A 185 -3.79 -17.25 5.32
C TYR A 185 -2.50 -17.44 6.15
N ASP A 186 -2.39 -18.60 6.81
CA ASP A 186 -1.33 -18.89 7.80
C ASP A 186 -0.08 -19.56 7.21
#